data_AF-A0A9P7DSK4-F1
#
_entry.id   AF-A0A9P7DSK4-F1
#
_cell.length_a   1.000
_cell.length_b   1.000
_cell.length_c   1.000
_cell.angle_alpha   90.00
_cell.angle_beta   90.00
_cell.angle_gamma   90.00
#
_symmetry.space_group_name_H-M   'P 1'
#
loop_
_entity.id
_entity.type
_entity.pdbx_description
1 polymer ?
#
loop_
_entity_poly.entity_id
_entity_poly.type
_entity_poly.pdbx_seq_one_letter_code
_entity_poly.pdbx_strand_id
1 'polypeptide(L)'
;ALRSFFTFPFSSDEVYQQGLADLLAHGALSGKTDSERVEIILRTQLFYFNRVAGQNLTVEDVRSHQNTVDTQNLTVTMDLSPPSSDSGDGETRMLTFAELTMLIEQGKTDNIPNNKVIPETLNDAPPSTSIALVRKKPWEVDS
;
A
#
# COMPACT_ATOMS: atom_id res chain seq x y z
N ALA A 1 -8.19 -20.93 -6.95
CA ALA A 1 -6.96 -20.38 -6.36
C ALA A 1 -7.27 -19.29 -5.33
N LEU A 2 -7.87 -18.15 -5.71
CA LEU A 2 -8.13 -17.01 -4.80
C LEU A 2 -8.99 -17.36 -3.57
N ARG A 3 -10.14 -18.03 -3.76
CA ARG A 3 -10.99 -18.46 -2.63
C ARG A 3 -10.24 -19.33 -1.62
N SER A 4 -9.38 -20.23 -2.11
CA SER A 4 -8.56 -21.11 -1.29
C SER A 4 -7.48 -20.34 -0.52
N PHE A 5 -6.92 -19.27 -1.12
CA PHE A 5 -5.98 -18.38 -0.46
C PHE A 5 -6.63 -17.64 0.72
N PHE A 6 -7.80 -17.02 0.52
CA PHE A 6 -8.51 -16.31 1.59
C PHE A 6 -9.06 -17.23 2.70
N THR A 7 -9.30 -18.51 2.39
CA THR A 7 -9.75 -19.49 3.39
C THR A 7 -8.57 -20.19 4.08
N PHE A 8 -7.33 -19.93 3.65
CA PHE A 8 -6.16 -20.62 4.19
C PHE A 8 -5.85 -20.14 5.63
N PRO A 9 -5.65 -21.05 6.59
CA PRO A 9 -5.51 -20.70 8.00
C PRO A 9 -4.07 -20.27 8.35
N PHE A 10 -3.59 -19.17 7.77
CA PHE A 10 -2.23 -18.66 8.02
C PHE A 10 -1.94 -18.45 9.52
N SER A 11 -2.93 -18.07 10.31
CA SER A 11 -2.79 -17.84 11.75
C SER A 11 -2.53 -19.12 12.56
N SER A 12 -3.02 -20.27 12.08
CA SER A 12 -2.92 -21.55 12.78
C SER A 12 -1.87 -22.48 12.18
N ASP A 13 -1.28 -22.12 11.04
CA ASP A 13 -0.22 -22.89 10.39
C ASP A 13 1.12 -22.62 11.09
N GLU A 14 1.58 -23.59 11.87
CA GLU A 14 2.82 -23.50 12.65
C GLU A 14 4.07 -23.28 11.78
N VAL A 15 4.12 -23.89 10.57
CA VAL A 15 5.28 -23.78 9.68
C VAL A 15 5.39 -22.37 9.11
N TYR A 16 4.24 -21.81 8.71
CA TYR A 16 4.17 -20.43 8.25
C TYR A 16 4.49 -19.45 9.38
N GLN A 17 3.90 -19.63 10.57
CA GLN A 17 4.13 -18.75 11.72
C GLN A 17 5.60 -18.78 12.17
N GLN A 18 6.24 -19.94 12.18
CA GLN A 18 7.66 -20.06 12.49
C GLN A 18 8.54 -19.32 11.47
N GLY A 19 8.24 -19.46 10.17
CA GLY A 19 8.95 -18.73 9.12
C GLY A 19 8.74 -17.22 9.18
N LEU A 20 7.53 -16.78 9.52
CA LEU A 20 7.21 -15.37 9.71
C LEU A 20 7.95 -14.81 10.94
N ALA A 21 7.97 -15.54 12.06
CA ALA A 21 8.70 -15.16 13.26
C ALA A 21 10.21 -15.01 12.99
N ASP A 22 10.78 -15.92 12.21
CA ASP A 22 12.18 -15.85 11.80
C ASP A 22 12.45 -14.61 10.92
N LEU A 23 11.59 -14.36 9.93
CA LEU A 23 11.68 -13.17 9.07
C LEU A 23 11.59 -11.87 9.89
N LEU A 24 10.72 -11.84 10.90
CA LEU A 24 10.57 -10.73 11.83
C LEU A 24 11.83 -10.54 12.70
N ALA A 25 12.39 -11.63 13.23
CA ALA A 25 13.60 -11.62 14.03
C ALA A 25 14.83 -11.10 13.25
N HIS A 26 14.89 -11.38 11.95
CA HIS A 26 15.92 -10.86 11.04
C HIS A 26 15.74 -9.37 10.68
N GLY A 27 14.76 -8.69 11.27
CA GLY A 27 14.56 -7.25 11.10
C GLY A 27 13.92 -6.87 9.77
N ALA A 28 13.28 -7.81 9.07
CA ALA A 28 12.65 -7.54 7.77
C ALA A 28 11.56 -6.44 7.84
N LEU A 29 11.00 -6.19 9.03
CA LEU A 29 10.03 -5.12 9.29
C LEU A 29 10.61 -3.94 10.10
N SER A 30 11.91 -3.93 10.42
CA SER A 30 12.53 -2.85 11.18
C SER A 30 12.66 -1.59 10.32
N GLY A 31 12.20 -0.44 10.83
CA GLY A 31 12.24 0.85 10.12
C GLY A 31 11.22 1.03 9.00
N LYS A 32 10.29 0.08 8.80
CA LYS A 32 9.24 0.16 7.78
C LYS A 32 7.96 0.78 8.32
N THR A 33 7.24 1.46 7.44
CA THR A 33 5.91 2.02 7.71
C THR A 33 4.86 0.90 7.79
N ASP A 34 3.71 1.19 8.41
CA ASP A 34 2.68 0.17 8.61
C ASP A 34 2.07 -0.33 7.29
N SER A 35 1.99 0.52 6.27
CA SER A 35 1.58 0.12 4.92
C SER A 35 2.56 -0.87 4.29
N GLU A 36 3.87 -0.62 4.41
CA GLU A 36 4.90 -1.53 3.91
C GLU A 36 4.91 -2.86 4.68
N ARG A 37 4.63 -2.84 5.99
CA ARG A 37 4.50 -4.06 6.80
C ARG A 37 3.37 -4.95 6.29
N VAL A 38 2.20 -4.36 6.06
CA VAL A 38 1.04 -5.08 5.51
C VAL A 38 1.37 -5.68 4.15
N GLU A 39 2.06 -4.92 3.29
CA GLU A 39 2.46 -5.42 1.97
C GLU A 39 3.46 -6.58 2.04
N ILE A 40 4.43 -6.50 2.95
CA ILE A 40 5.41 -7.59 3.14
C ILE A 40 4.72 -8.85 3.65
N ILE A 41 3.83 -8.72 4.64
CA ILE A 41 3.06 -9.84 5.17
C ILE A 41 2.27 -10.51 4.04
N LEU A 42 1.56 -9.71 3.23
CA LEU A 42 0.79 -10.21 2.08
C LEU A 42 1.67 -10.97 1.09
N ARG A 43 2.85 -10.42 0.73
CA ARG A 43 3.81 -11.08 -0.17
C ARG A 43 4.31 -12.42 0.39
N THR A 44 4.61 -12.48 1.69
CA THR A 44 5.00 -13.75 2.33
C THR A 44 3.87 -14.77 2.35
N GLN A 45 2.62 -14.36 2.63
CA GLN A 45 1.47 -15.25 2.58
C GLN A 45 1.29 -15.83 1.18
N LEU A 46 1.34 -14.99 0.14
CA LEU A 46 1.27 -15.39 -1.26
C LEU A 46 2.38 -16.37 -1.63
N PHE A 47 3.62 -16.06 -1.26
CA PHE A 47 4.76 -16.92 -1.53
C PHE A 47 4.59 -18.31 -0.89
N TYR A 48 4.22 -18.34 0.40
CA TYR A 48 4.01 -19.59 1.11
C TYR A 48 2.86 -20.40 0.52
N PHE A 49 1.71 -19.76 0.26
CA PHE A 49 0.55 -20.40 -0.32
C PHE A 49 0.84 -20.95 -1.72
N ASN A 50 1.52 -20.19 -2.57
CA ASN A 50 1.93 -20.64 -3.90
C ASN A 50 2.83 -21.88 -3.81
N ARG A 51 3.75 -21.91 -2.83
CA ARG A 51 4.62 -23.05 -2.56
C ARG A 51 3.84 -24.30 -2.13
N VAL A 52 2.87 -24.15 -1.23
CA VAL A 52 2.12 -25.28 -0.65
C VAL A 52 1.01 -25.79 -1.57
N ALA A 53 0.26 -24.88 -2.19
CA ALA A 53 -0.87 -25.21 -3.06
C ALA A 53 -0.48 -25.46 -4.52
N GLY A 54 0.81 -25.26 -4.87
CA GLY A 54 1.30 -25.36 -6.25
C GLY A 54 0.65 -24.36 -7.20
N GLN A 55 0.20 -23.22 -6.68
CA GLN A 55 -0.47 -22.17 -7.45
C GLN A 55 0.51 -21.05 -7.80
N ASN A 56 0.15 -20.20 -8.75
CA ASN A 56 0.93 -19.00 -9.12
C ASN A 56 0.05 -17.76 -9.00
N LEU A 57 -0.38 -17.45 -7.77
CA LEU A 57 -1.13 -16.23 -7.49
C LEU A 57 -0.17 -15.05 -7.39
N THR A 58 -0.59 -13.92 -7.95
CA THR A 58 0.13 -12.65 -7.86
C THR A 58 -0.56 -11.72 -6.87
N VAL A 59 0.16 -10.68 -6.42
CA VAL A 59 -0.41 -9.63 -5.56
C VAL A 59 -1.58 -8.93 -6.27
N GLU A 60 -1.51 -8.81 -7.59
CA GLU A 60 -2.54 -8.17 -8.41
C GLU A 60 -3.85 -8.97 -8.42
N ASP A 61 -3.78 -10.31 -8.41
CA ASP A 61 -4.96 -11.17 -8.35
C ASP A 61 -5.72 -10.98 -7.03
N VAL A 62 -5.00 -10.87 -5.92
CA VAL A 62 -5.59 -10.65 -4.59
C VAL A 62 -6.20 -9.26 -4.49
N ARG A 63 -5.51 -8.23 -4.99
CA ARG A 63 -6.00 -6.83 -4.99
C ARG A 63 -7.24 -6.66 -5.89
N SER A 64 -7.25 -7.30 -7.04
CA SER A 64 -8.41 -7.32 -7.96
C SER A 64 -9.64 -7.98 -7.31
N HIS A 65 -9.42 -9.03 -6.51
CA HIS A 65 -10.48 -9.71 -5.76
C HIS A 65 -10.98 -8.88 -4.56
N GLN A 66 -10.10 -8.17 -3.87
CA GLN A 66 -10.48 -7.26 -2.78
C GLN A 66 -11.44 -6.17 -3.29
N ASN A 67 -11.07 -5.52 -4.40
CA ASN A 67 -11.90 -4.49 -5.05
C ASN A 67 -13.29 -5.01 -5.49
N THR A 68 -13.40 -6.29 -5.88
CA THR A 68 -14.67 -6.88 -6.31
C THR A 68 -15.54 -7.34 -5.13
N VAL A 69 -14.97 -7.84 -4.03
CA VAL A 69 -15.72 -8.25 -2.84
C VAL A 69 -16.30 -7.04 -2.09
N ASP A 70 -15.56 -5.94 -2.00
CA ASP A 70 -16.07 -4.70 -1.41
C ASP A 70 -17.28 -4.13 -2.18
N THR A 71 -17.42 -4.47 -3.46
CA THR A 71 -18.57 -4.08 -4.29
C THR A 71 -19.81 -4.94 -4.03
N GLN A 72 -19.67 -6.18 -3.55
CA GLN A 72 -20.80 -7.11 -3.37
C GLN A 72 -21.40 -7.11 -1.94
N ASN A 73 -20.67 -6.58 -0.95
CA ASN A 73 -21.13 -6.61 0.45
C ASN A 73 -22.02 -5.41 0.87
N LEU A 74 -22.40 -4.53 -0.06
CA LEU A 74 -23.23 -3.33 0.20
C LEU A 74 -24.73 -3.49 -0.12
N THR A 75 -25.20 -4.69 -0.45
CA THR A 75 -26.60 -4.92 -0.84
C THR A 75 -27.46 -5.56 0.25
N VAL A 76 -27.24 -5.27 1.53
CA VAL A 76 -28.25 -5.53 2.57
C VAL A 76 -28.13 -4.45 3.63
N THR A 77 -28.93 -3.38 3.51
CA THR A 77 -29.92 -2.90 4.49
C THR A 77 -30.33 -1.48 4.05
N MET A 78 -31.48 -1.37 3.38
CA MET A 78 -32.23 -0.12 3.34
C MET A 78 -32.71 0.16 4.77
N ASP A 79 -32.25 1.23 5.40
CA ASP A 79 -33.11 2.02 6.30
C ASP A 79 -32.63 3.47 6.41
N LEU A 80 -33.60 4.35 6.60
CA LEU A 80 -33.59 5.78 6.39
C LEU A 80 -32.85 6.57 7.48
N SER A 81 -31.92 7.46 7.12
CA SER A 81 -31.74 8.83 7.69
C SER A 81 -30.50 9.53 7.14
N PRO A 82 -30.53 10.86 6.91
CA PRO A 82 -29.33 11.65 6.67
C PRO A 82 -28.76 12.16 8.01
N PRO A 83 -27.43 12.22 8.16
CA PRO A 83 -26.85 13.29 8.95
C PRO A 83 -25.92 14.13 8.08
N SER A 84 -26.27 15.41 8.05
CA SER A 84 -25.45 16.50 7.57
C SER A 84 -24.20 16.67 8.46
N SER A 85 -23.10 17.01 7.79
CA SER A 85 -22.05 17.95 8.23
C SER A 85 -21.12 17.59 9.39
N ASP A 86 -19.83 17.59 9.02
CA ASP A 86 -18.73 18.31 9.69
C ASP A 86 -18.15 17.77 11.00
N SER A 87 -16.95 17.20 10.89
CA SER A 87 -15.75 17.66 11.62
C SER A 87 -14.65 16.59 11.52
N GLY A 88 -13.43 17.03 11.21
CA GLY A 88 -12.31 16.15 10.93
C GLY A 88 -11.87 15.32 12.12
N ASP A 89 -11.45 14.09 11.83
CA ASP A 89 -10.18 13.52 12.29
C ASP A 89 -9.89 12.22 11.52
N GLY A 90 -8.64 12.03 11.13
CA GLY A 90 -7.94 10.75 11.30
C GLY A 90 -8.31 9.47 10.56
N GLU A 91 -9.41 9.34 9.81
CA GLU A 91 -9.69 8.10 9.06
C GLU A 91 -9.76 8.34 7.56
N THR A 92 -8.74 7.91 6.82
CA THR A 92 -8.71 7.97 5.35
C THR A 92 -9.77 7.02 4.79
N ARG A 93 -11.02 7.50 4.71
CA ARG A 93 -12.15 6.85 4.06
C ARG A 93 -11.75 6.53 2.62
N MET A 94 -11.54 5.25 2.31
CA MET A 94 -11.29 4.81 0.95
C MET A 94 -12.58 5.00 0.14
N LEU A 95 -12.54 5.91 -0.85
CA LEU A 95 -13.65 6.11 -1.76
C LEU A 95 -13.69 4.98 -2.79
N THR A 96 -14.90 4.60 -3.23
CA THR A 96 -15.05 3.61 -4.30
C THR A 96 -14.62 4.18 -5.65
N PHE A 97 -14.29 3.33 -6.62
CA PHE A 97 -13.87 3.78 -7.97
C PHE A 97 -14.95 4.62 -8.68
N ALA A 98 -16.23 4.28 -8.49
CA ALA A 98 -17.34 5.03 -9.04
C ALA A 98 -17.45 6.43 -8.42
N GLU A 99 -17.27 6.53 -7.10
CA GLU A 99 -17.27 7.80 -6.36
C GLU A 99 -16.08 8.68 -6.77
N LEU A 100 -14.88 8.08 -6.92
CA LEU A 100 -13.69 8.76 -7.45
C LEU A 100 -13.94 9.31 -8.86
N THR A 101 -14.47 8.49 -9.76
CA THR A 101 -14.76 8.90 -11.15
C THR A 101 -15.76 10.05 -11.17
N MET A 102 -16.83 9.93 -10.38
CA MET A 102 -17.84 10.97 -10.27
C MET A 102 -17.26 12.28 -9.70
N LEU A 103 -16.38 12.22 -8.69
CA LEU A 103 -15.75 13.42 -8.13
C LEU A 103 -14.81 14.09 -9.14
N ILE A 104 -14.11 13.31 -9.96
CA ILE A 104 -13.26 13.82 -11.05
C ILE A 104 -14.11 14.49 -12.12
N GLU A 105 -15.19 13.85 -12.56
CA GLU A 105 -16.11 14.39 -13.58
C GLU A 105 -16.82 15.67 -13.11
N GLN A 106 -17.18 15.73 -11.83
CA GLN A 106 -17.79 16.92 -11.21
C GLN A 106 -16.79 18.03 -10.89
N GLY A 107 -15.48 17.79 -11.10
CA GLY A 107 -14.41 18.73 -10.77
C GLY A 107 -14.21 18.95 -9.26
N LYS A 108 -14.74 18.07 -8.41
CA LYS A 108 -14.63 18.14 -6.94
C LYS A 108 -13.42 17.35 -6.43
N THR A 109 -12.27 17.59 -7.04
CA THR A 109 -11.01 16.88 -6.73
C THR A 109 -10.49 17.16 -5.32
N ASP A 110 -10.93 18.24 -4.67
CA ASP A 110 -10.60 18.56 -3.28
C ASP A 110 -11.17 17.54 -2.27
N ASN A 111 -12.20 16.79 -2.66
CA ASN A 111 -12.82 15.76 -1.82
C ASN A 111 -12.14 14.38 -1.97
N ILE A 112 -11.12 14.27 -2.82
CA ILE A 112 -10.39 13.03 -3.02
C ILE A 112 -9.36 12.85 -1.89
N PRO A 113 -9.40 11.73 -1.14
CA PRO A 113 -8.43 11.47 -0.08
C PRO A 113 -6.99 11.48 -0.59
N ASN A 114 -6.07 12.02 0.21
CA ASN A 114 -4.64 12.16 -0.12
C ASN A 114 -4.35 13.04 -1.35
N ASN A 115 -5.28 13.90 -1.78
CA ASN A 115 -5.00 14.85 -2.84
C ASN A 115 -4.01 15.91 -2.33
N LYS A 116 -2.77 15.89 -2.84
CA LYS A 116 -1.74 16.86 -2.48
C LYS A 116 -1.88 18.08 -3.38
N VAL A 117 -2.09 19.25 -2.77
CA VAL A 117 -2.01 20.53 -3.50
C VAL A 117 -0.56 20.75 -3.91
N ILE A 118 -0.30 20.69 -5.22
CA ILE A 118 0.98 21.09 -5.78
C ILE A 118 0.92 22.61 -5.92
N PRO A 119 1.78 23.37 -5.21
CA PRO A 119 1.81 24.81 -5.39
C PRO A 119 2.34 25.15 -6.79
N GLU A 120 1.71 26.11 -7.47
CA GLU A 120 2.15 26.66 -8.77
C GLU A 120 3.46 27.49 -8.67
N THR A 121 4.11 27.48 -7.51
CA THR A 121 5.36 28.19 -7.28
C THR A 121 6.54 27.35 -7.74
N LEU A 122 7.38 27.91 -8.59
CA LEU A 122 8.69 27.33 -8.89
C LEU A 122 9.55 27.34 -7.61
N ASN A 123 10.29 26.27 -7.36
CA ASN A 123 11.19 26.21 -6.20
C ASN A 123 12.28 27.29 -6.33
N ASP A 124 12.19 28.34 -5.51
CA ASP A 124 13.15 29.45 -5.49
C ASP A 124 14.47 29.11 -4.78
N ALA A 125 14.58 27.91 -4.19
CA ALA A 125 15.81 27.48 -3.53
C ALA A 125 16.95 27.33 -4.56
N PRO A 126 18.17 27.79 -4.24
CA PRO A 126 19.32 27.55 -5.10
C PRO A 126 19.55 26.05 -5.28
N PRO A 127 19.97 25.59 -6.47
CA PRO A 127 20.24 24.19 -6.72
C PRO A 127 21.29 23.66 -5.73
N SER A 128 21.15 22.40 -5.34
CA SER A 128 22.10 21.77 -4.42
C SER A 128 23.51 21.75 -5.00
N THR A 129 24.49 22.18 -4.21
CA THR A 129 25.92 22.10 -4.56
C THR A 129 26.46 20.72 -4.21
N SER A 130 27.25 20.11 -5.10
CA SER A 130 27.89 18.82 -4.85
C SER A 130 28.88 18.90 -3.68
N ILE A 131 28.73 18.01 -2.70
CA ILE A 131 29.71 17.79 -1.61
C ILE A 131 30.68 16.64 -1.91
N ALA A 132 30.61 16.06 -3.12
CA ALA A 132 31.45 14.94 -3.48
C ALA A 132 32.92 15.38 -3.59
N LEU A 133 33.82 14.62 -2.95
CA LEU A 133 35.26 14.82 -3.12
C LEU A 133 35.61 14.62 -4.60
N VAL A 134 36.33 15.58 -5.18
CA VAL A 134 36.87 15.43 -6.54
C VAL A 134 37.86 14.28 -6.51
N ARG A 135 37.55 13.20 -7.24
CA ARG A 135 38.45 12.06 -7.35
C ARG A 135 39.70 12.52 -8.09
N LYS A 136 40.82 12.53 -7.38
CA LYS A 136 42.12 12.86 -7.97
C LYS A 136 42.43 11.93 -9.14
N LYS A 137 43.03 12.52 -10.17
CA LYS A 137 43.50 11.76 -11.31
C LYS A 137 44.77 10.99 -10.92
N PRO A 138 45.02 9.81 -11.49
CA PRO A 138 46.16 8.97 -11.08
C PRO A 138 47.53 9.64 -11.27
N TRP A 139 47.65 10.65 -12.12
CA TRP A 139 48.88 11.44 -12.28
C TRP A 139 49.06 12.56 -11.24
N GLU A 140 48.09 12.79 -10.36
CA GLU A 140 48.15 13.81 -9.30
C GLU A 140 48.58 13.23 -7.94
N VAL A 141 48.89 11.93 -7.89
CA VAL A 141 49.20 11.20 -6.64
C VAL A 141 50.70 10.93 -6.48
N ASP A 142 51.50 11.08 -7.54
CA ASP A 142 52.91 10.67 -7.62
C ASP A 142 53.92 11.84 -7.71
N SER A 143 53.55 13.05 -7.25
CA SER A 143 54.46 14.20 -7.16
C SER A 143 54.91 14.49 -5.74
#